data_AF-A0A257W5I9-F1
#
_entry.id   AF-A0A257W5I9-F1
#
_cell.length_a   1.000
_cell.length_b   1.000
_cell.length_c   1.000
_cell.angle_alpha   90.00
_cell.angle_beta   90.00
_cell.angle_gamma   90.00
#
_symmetry.space_group_name_H-M   'P 1'
#
loop_
_entity.id
_entity.type
_entity.pdbx_description
1 polymer ?
#
loop_
_entity_poly.entity_id
_entity_poly.type
_entity_poly.pdbx_seq_one_letter_code
_entity_poly.pdbx_strand_id
1 'polypeptide(L)'
;MDVVSEQPLLFGEVVVNGVPEQLLRAQNTRTDQGAYRSQISHSFVPKRSGWFAIRFWESQPDGQVRFAHTAPWYVGVDNQPVKIELHEKQYLVDRIRQEITRSNGVVSPEAMQEYQSALKFYQALPVLEQTPINARNSESGAELQNWLDNMIIDHRFSASEVRMATGLELSQAEEEVRKLAPQSPDATQPVRVRPYPGGRHPRRGFLDGAIHPQRETKISVFPPWKDGGYVVIDVPEAVFSNLGLTYLAHTHIPTIWDELKQPLQRLEWGVTAEGYSVRRQLPNGIEISSQVTRRNDGVDMQIELTNGTKDLLSGLRVQVCTMLKGAAGFNLQQPLESIVEGPYVAVRGVDENEQSTNRWIVTHWTPNQRVWTNPPVPCVHSDPIFPDCAPGKSVTVSGDLRFYEGDNVRELFTSESQ
;
A
#
# COMPACT_ATOMS: atom_id res chain seq x y z
N MET A 1 10.29 -19.50 18.68
CA MET A 1 9.49 -20.53 17.98
C MET A 1 10.40 -21.32 17.06
N ASP A 2 10.15 -22.62 16.93
CA ASP A 2 10.88 -23.52 16.03
C ASP A 2 9.88 -24.07 15.01
N VAL A 3 10.10 -23.79 13.72
CA VAL A 3 9.18 -24.14 12.64
C VAL A 3 9.89 -25.12 11.71
N VAL A 4 9.25 -26.25 11.43
CA VAL A 4 9.73 -27.23 10.46
C VAL A 4 8.74 -27.30 9.30
N SER A 5 9.24 -27.18 8.08
CA SER A 5 8.46 -27.13 6.85
C SER A 5 9.09 -28.02 5.77
N GLU A 6 8.29 -28.43 4.78
CA GLU A 6 8.75 -29.31 3.72
C GLU A 6 9.66 -28.57 2.73
N GLN A 7 9.28 -27.35 2.39
CA GLN A 7 9.96 -26.37 1.56
C GLN A 7 10.43 -25.17 2.41
N PRO A 8 11.34 -24.32 1.91
CA PRO A 8 11.75 -23.12 2.63
C PRO A 8 10.55 -22.21 2.91
N LEU A 9 10.44 -21.73 4.15
CA LEU A 9 9.43 -20.71 4.48
C LEU A 9 9.72 -19.43 3.69
N LEU A 10 8.68 -18.82 3.14
CA LEU A 10 8.76 -17.51 2.50
C LEU A 10 8.93 -16.42 3.56
N PHE A 11 8.02 -16.41 4.54
CA PHE A 11 8.00 -15.49 5.67
C PHE A 11 7.03 -16.01 6.74
N GLY A 12 7.11 -15.41 7.93
CA GLY A 12 6.04 -15.46 8.90
C GLY A 12 5.49 -14.08 9.20
N GLU A 13 4.42 -14.02 9.96
CA GLU A 13 3.84 -12.77 10.40
C GLU A 13 3.12 -12.92 11.75
N VAL A 14 3.11 -11.82 12.50
CA VAL A 14 2.26 -11.68 13.69
C VAL A 14 0.94 -11.08 13.23
N VAL A 15 -0.11 -11.89 13.28
CA VAL A 15 -1.49 -11.45 12.99
C VAL A 15 -2.11 -10.98 14.29
N VAL A 16 -2.52 -9.72 14.35
CA VAL A 16 -3.15 -9.09 15.51
C VAL A 16 -4.56 -8.69 15.12
N ASN A 17 -5.56 -9.29 15.77
CA ASN A 17 -6.99 -9.05 15.46
C ASN A 17 -7.31 -9.14 13.95
N GLY A 18 -6.70 -10.09 13.24
CA GLY A 18 -6.90 -10.30 11.80
C GLY A 18 -6.00 -9.49 10.88
N VAL A 19 -5.19 -8.56 11.42
CA VAL A 19 -4.28 -7.71 10.64
C VAL A 19 -2.85 -8.24 10.75
N PRO A 20 -2.13 -8.49 9.63
CA PRO A 20 -0.71 -8.81 9.68
C PRO A 20 0.12 -7.57 10.01
N GLU A 21 0.42 -7.38 11.30
CA GLU A 21 1.07 -6.17 11.80
C GLU A 21 2.60 -6.21 11.67
N GLN A 22 3.21 -7.39 11.82
CA GLN A 22 4.68 -7.52 11.85
C GLN A 22 5.14 -8.68 10.98
N LEU A 23 6.21 -8.47 10.21
CA LEU A 23 6.86 -9.50 9.39
C LEU A 23 7.92 -10.24 10.20
N LEU A 24 7.91 -11.57 10.12
CA LEU A 24 8.92 -12.46 10.67
C LEU A 24 9.76 -13.02 9.53
N ARG A 25 11.06 -12.73 9.53
CA ARG A 25 11.98 -13.26 8.51
C ARG A 25 12.34 -14.70 8.83
N ALA A 26 12.10 -15.59 7.89
CA ALA A 26 12.50 -17.00 8.01
C ALA A 26 14.03 -17.13 7.92
N GLN A 27 14.58 -18.11 8.66
CA GLN A 27 15.99 -18.48 8.64
C GLN A 27 16.09 -19.96 8.28
N ASN A 28 15.84 -20.26 7.01
CA ASN A 28 15.68 -21.63 6.55
C ASN A 28 17.03 -22.36 6.54
N THR A 29 17.15 -23.37 7.40
CA THR A 29 18.28 -24.31 7.44
C THR A 29 17.78 -25.69 7.06
N ARG A 30 18.43 -26.34 6.07
CA ARG A 30 18.06 -27.70 5.67
C ARG A 30 18.44 -28.68 6.79
N THR A 31 17.52 -29.58 7.11
CA THR A 31 17.69 -30.63 8.13
C THR A 31 18.21 -31.91 7.49
N ASP A 32 18.73 -32.84 8.30
CA ASP A 32 19.22 -34.15 7.85
C ASP A 32 18.12 -35.00 7.19
N GLN A 33 16.86 -34.78 7.57
CA GLN A 33 15.68 -35.45 6.99
C GLN A 33 15.18 -34.77 5.70
N GLY A 34 15.88 -33.75 5.20
CA GLY A 34 15.57 -33.06 3.95
C GLY A 34 14.57 -31.90 4.07
N ALA A 35 13.85 -31.78 5.18
CA ALA A 35 12.98 -30.65 5.52
C ALA A 35 13.77 -29.37 5.83
N TYR A 36 13.08 -28.24 5.96
CA TYR A 36 13.66 -26.97 6.38
C TYR A 36 13.23 -26.62 7.80
N ARG A 37 14.17 -26.07 8.58
CA ARG A 37 13.93 -25.56 9.92
C ARG A 37 14.22 -24.07 9.96
N SER A 38 13.31 -23.30 10.56
CA SER A 38 13.49 -21.88 10.86
C SER A 38 13.30 -21.64 12.36
N GLN A 39 14.34 -21.15 13.02
CA GLN A 39 14.28 -20.72 14.41
C GLN A 39 14.12 -19.20 14.48
N ILE A 40 13.04 -18.75 15.12
CA ILE A 40 12.70 -17.33 15.19
C ILE A 40 12.48 -16.94 16.64
N SER A 41 13.22 -15.92 17.09
CA SER A 41 12.98 -15.24 18.36
C SER A 41 12.48 -13.83 18.05
N HIS A 42 11.29 -13.50 18.54
CA HIS A 42 10.66 -12.20 18.29
C HIS A 42 9.90 -11.74 19.53
N SER A 43 10.02 -10.45 19.86
CA SER A 43 9.32 -9.84 20.98
C SER A 43 8.19 -8.96 20.46
N PHE A 44 6.99 -9.18 20.97
CA PHE A 44 5.79 -8.44 20.61
C PHE A 44 5.09 -7.97 21.89
N VAL A 45 4.73 -6.68 21.92
CA VAL A 45 3.97 -6.07 23.02
C VAL A 45 2.62 -5.64 22.46
N PRO A 46 1.52 -6.32 22.84
CA PRO A 46 0.18 -5.94 22.39
C PRO A 46 -0.16 -4.53 22.87
N LYS A 47 -0.61 -3.68 21.95
CA LYS A 47 -1.04 -2.30 22.27
C LYS A 47 -2.50 -2.22 22.74
N ARG A 48 -3.28 -3.28 22.55
CA ARG A 48 -4.70 -3.35 22.90
C ARG A 48 -5.13 -4.79 23.17
N SER A 49 -6.22 -4.94 23.93
CA SER A 49 -6.87 -6.23 24.14
C SER A 49 -7.33 -6.85 22.81
N GLY A 50 -7.26 -8.17 22.72
CA GLY A 50 -7.63 -8.89 21.51
C GLY A 50 -7.03 -10.27 21.45
N TRP A 51 -6.81 -10.73 20.22
CA TRP A 51 -6.11 -11.97 19.96
C TRP A 51 -4.94 -11.73 19.00
N PHE A 52 -3.94 -12.60 19.09
CA PHE A 52 -2.92 -12.69 18.07
C PHE A 52 -2.59 -14.15 17.74
N ALA A 53 -2.12 -14.37 16.52
CA ALA A 53 -1.63 -15.65 16.05
C ALA A 53 -0.35 -15.41 15.24
N ILE A 54 0.49 -16.44 15.14
CA ILE A 54 1.63 -16.42 14.24
C ILE A 54 1.27 -17.28 13.04
N ARG A 55 1.44 -16.75 11.84
CA ARG A 55 1.20 -17.45 10.58
C ARG A 55 2.50 -17.52 9.77
N PHE A 56 2.76 -18.67 9.15
CA PHE A 56 3.90 -18.91 8.28
C PHE A 56 3.44 -19.36 6.91
N TRP A 57 4.17 -18.92 5.88
CA TRP A 57 3.88 -19.16 4.48
C TRP A 57 5.01 -19.94 3.82
N GLU A 58 4.66 -20.84 2.91
CA GLU A 58 5.56 -21.73 2.21
C GLU A 58 5.13 -21.83 0.74
N SER A 59 6.08 -21.70 -0.19
CA SER A 59 5.81 -21.93 -1.61
C SER A 59 6.05 -23.39 -1.96
N GLN A 60 5.19 -23.94 -2.81
CA GLN A 60 5.25 -25.31 -3.29
C GLN A 60 5.73 -25.35 -4.76
N PRO A 61 6.38 -26.44 -5.20
CA PRO A 61 6.85 -26.57 -6.58
C PRO A 61 5.77 -26.47 -7.66
N ASP A 62 4.51 -26.68 -7.29
CA ASP A 62 3.34 -26.54 -8.18
C ASP A 62 2.85 -25.09 -8.31
N GLY A 63 3.55 -24.14 -7.69
CA GLY A 63 3.21 -22.71 -7.69
C GLY A 63 2.21 -22.31 -6.62
N GLN A 64 1.63 -23.27 -5.88
CA GLN A 64 0.72 -22.94 -4.78
C GLN A 64 1.48 -22.43 -3.56
N VAL A 65 0.79 -21.65 -2.73
CA VAL A 65 1.30 -21.23 -1.43
C VAL A 65 0.46 -21.87 -0.34
N ARG A 66 1.13 -22.52 0.60
CA ARG A 66 0.52 -23.10 1.80
C ARG A 66 0.85 -22.21 3.00
N PHE A 67 -0.04 -22.23 3.99
CA PHE A 67 0.24 -21.60 5.26
C PHE A 67 -0.18 -22.47 6.43
N ALA A 68 0.48 -22.26 7.55
CA ALA A 68 0.09 -22.79 8.85
C ALA A 68 0.09 -21.65 9.86
N HIS A 69 -0.77 -21.74 10.87
CA HIS A 69 -0.79 -20.77 11.96
C HIS A 69 -0.90 -21.46 13.31
N THR A 70 -0.47 -20.76 14.35
CA THR A 70 -0.65 -21.18 15.73
C THR A 70 -2.10 -21.03 16.16
N ALA A 71 -2.52 -21.72 17.22
CA ALA A 71 -3.74 -21.33 17.92
C ALA A 71 -3.65 -19.85 18.37
N PRO A 72 -4.77 -19.11 18.39
CA PRO A 72 -4.75 -17.73 18.84
C PRO A 72 -4.49 -17.65 20.34
N TRP A 73 -3.67 -16.67 20.75
CA TRP A 73 -3.57 -16.25 22.14
C TRP A 73 -4.49 -15.05 22.36
N TYR A 74 -5.26 -15.09 23.44
CA TYR A 74 -6.12 -13.99 23.86
C TYR A 74 -5.45 -13.21 24.98
N VAL A 75 -5.31 -11.90 24.80
CA VAL A 75 -4.66 -11.03 25.76
C VAL A 75 -5.56 -9.86 26.10
N GLY A 76 -5.74 -9.62 27.40
CA GLY A 76 -6.29 -8.38 27.93
C GLY A 76 -5.18 -7.39 28.22
N VAL A 77 -5.33 -6.15 27.77
CA VAL A 77 -4.45 -5.03 28.05
C VAL A 77 -5.24 -3.99 28.84
N ASP A 78 -4.71 -3.57 29.98
CA ASP A 78 -5.30 -2.53 30.85
C ASP A 78 -6.78 -2.75 31.23
N ASN A 79 -7.22 -4.02 31.31
CA ASN A 79 -8.61 -4.43 31.51
C ASN A 79 -9.60 -3.78 30.52
N GLN A 80 -9.13 -3.34 29.35
CA GLN A 80 -9.98 -2.77 28.31
C GLN A 80 -10.67 -3.89 27.51
N PRO A 81 -11.91 -3.69 27.04
CA PRO A 81 -12.56 -4.64 26.14
C PRO A 81 -11.82 -4.71 24.80
N VAL A 82 -12.04 -5.79 24.06
CA VAL A 82 -11.65 -5.84 22.65
C VAL A 82 -12.44 -4.78 21.90
N LYS A 83 -11.73 -3.89 21.20
CA LYS A 83 -12.32 -2.83 20.37
C LYS A 83 -12.11 -3.17 18.91
N ILE A 84 -13.19 -3.16 18.13
CA ILE A 84 -13.16 -3.42 16.68
C ILE A 84 -13.03 -2.12 15.89
N GLU A 85 -12.63 -2.19 14.63
CA GLU A 85 -12.69 -1.03 13.78
C GLU A 85 -14.15 -0.66 13.47
N LEU A 86 -14.37 0.62 13.22
CA LEU A 86 -15.71 1.14 12.96
C LEU A 86 -16.35 0.49 11.72
N HIS A 87 -15.58 0.30 10.65
CA HIS A 87 -16.08 -0.29 9.41
C HIS A 87 -16.47 -1.77 9.61
N GLU A 88 -15.76 -2.51 10.47
CA GLU A 88 -16.11 -3.89 10.85
C GLU A 88 -17.44 -3.91 11.63
N LYS A 89 -17.64 -2.96 12.54
CA LYS A 89 -18.90 -2.80 13.27
C LYS A 89 -20.06 -2.52 12.31
N GLN A 90 -19.87 -1.58 11.38
CA GLN A 90 -20.87 -1.22 10.38
C GLN A 90 -21.24 -2.42 9.51
N TYR A 91 -20.25 -3.20 9.05
CA TYR A 91 -20.48 -4.43 8.31
C TYR A 91 -21.38 -5.42 9.07
N LEU A 92 -21.09 -5.69 10.35
CA LEU A 92 -21.90 -6.61 11.17
C LEU A 92 -23.33 -6.08 11.38
N VAL A 93 -23.47 -4.79 11.66
CA VAL A 93 -24.76 -4.12 11.85
C VAL A 93 -25.59 -4.21 10.56
N ASP A 94 -25.00 -3.87 9.42
CA ASP A 94 -25.70 -3.88 8.14
C ASP A 94 -26.03 -5.31 7.70
N ARG A 95 -25.16 -6.28 7.99
CA ARG A 95 -25.45 -7.68 7.72
C ARG A 95 -26.68 -8.15 8.51
N ILE A 96 -26.76 -7.86 9.80
CA ILE A 96 -27.94 -8.23 10.60
C ILE A 96 -29.19 -7.47 10.16
N ARG A 97 -29.09 -6.19 9.78
CA ARG A 97 -30.23 -5.45 9.21
C ARG A 97 -30.76 -6.11 7.95
N GLN A 98 -29.87 -6.51 7.03
CA GLN A 98 -30.24 -7.24 5.82
C GLN A 98 -30.93 -8.56 6.15
N GLU A 99 -30.42 -9.32 7.12
CA GLU A 99 -31.04 -10.58 7.55
C GLU A 99 -32.42 -10.38 8.19
N ILE A 100 -32.61 -9.34 9.00
CA ILE A 100 -33.92 -8.95 9.56
C ILE A 100 -34.90 -8.65 8.43
N THR A 101 -34.49 -7.81 7.47
CA THR A 101 -35.33 -7.46 6.32
C THR A 101 -35.70 -8.69 5.49
N ARG A 102 -34.72 -9.56 5.20
CA ARG A 102 -34.90 -10.79 4.43
C ARG A 102 -35.80 -11.81 5.12
N SER A 103 -35.73 -11.90 6.44
CA SER A 103 -36.43 -12.89 7.24
C SER A 103 -37.80 -12.43 7.75
N ASN A 104 -38.17 -11.17 7.50
CA ASN A 104 -39.42 -10.59 7.97
C ASN A 104 -40.63 -11.35 7.42
N GLY A 105 -41.48 -11.86 8.31
CA GLY A 105 -42.64 -12.69 7.95
C GLY A 105 -42.31 -14.12 7.50
N VAL A 106 -41.04 -14.53 7.52
CA VAL A 106 -40.59 -15.88 7.14
C VAL A 106 -40.26 -16.72 8.39
N VAL A 107 -39.54 -16.14 9.34
CA VAL A 107 -39.12 -16.83 10.57
C VAL A 107 -40.10 -16.60 11.71
N SER A 108 -40.01 -17.44 12.75
CA SER A 108 -40.85 -17.28 13.94
C SER A 108 -40.53 -15.97 14.69
N PRO A 109 -41.44 -15.48 15.54
CA PRO A 109 -41.18 -14.30 16.38
C PRO A 109 -39.93 -14.46 17.26
N GLU A 110 -39.68 -15.65 17.78
CA GLU A 110 -38.52 -15.97 18.63
C GLU A 110 -37.21 -15.83 17.85
N ALA A 111 -37.15 -16.41 16.64
CA ALA A 111 -35.99 -16.27 15.76
C ALA A 111 -35.77 -14.81 15.32
N MET A 112 -36.84 -14.04 15.08
CA MET A 112 -36.73 -12.61 14.80
C MET A 112 -36.17 -11.84 16.01
N GLN A 113 -36.54 -12.23 17.23
CA GLN A 113 -36.01 -11.63 18.46
C GLN A 113 -34.51 -11.89 18.64
N GLU A 114 -34.01 -13.04 18.20
CA GLU A 114 -32.56 -13.32 18.17
C GLU A 114 -31.83 -12.33 17.26
N TYR A 115 -32.33 -12.06 16.05
CA TYR A 115 -31.74 -11.06 15.15
C TYR A 115 -31.79 -9.64 15.73
N GLN A 116 -32.90 -9.25 16.35
CA GLN A 116 -33.01 -7.95 17.01
C GLN A 116 -32.01 -7.81 18.18
N SER A 117 -31.83 -8.89 18.94
CA SER A 117 -30.85 -8.95 20.03
C SER A 117 -29.42 -8.85 19.52
N ALA A 118 -29.10 -9.57 18.43
CA ALA A 118 -27.81 -9.50 17.74
C ALA A 118 -27.55 -8.09 17.20
N LEU A 119 -28.54 -7.44 16.58
CA LEU A 119 -28.42 -6.06 16.09
C LEU A 119 -28.05 -5.10 17.22
N LYS A 120 -28.78 -5.17 18.35
CA LYS A 120 -28.50 -4.35 19.53
C LYS A 120 -27.09 -4.61 20.08
N PHE A 121 -26.68 -5.88 20.13
CA PHE A 121 -25.33 -6.26 20.55
C PHE A 121 -24.25 -5.64 19.65
N TYR A 122 -24.34 -5.83 18.33
CA TYR A 122 -23.35 -5.29 17.39
C TYR A 122 -23.34 -3.75 17.37
N GLN A 123 -24.50 -3.11 17.51
CA GLN A 123 -24.58 -1.65 17.66
C GLN A 123 -23.91 -1.14 18.94
N ALA A 124 -23.88 -1.94 20.00
CA ALA A 124 -23.25 -1.59 21.28
C ALA A 124 -21.75 -1.91 21.34
N LEU A 125 -21.18 -2.60 20.33
CA LEU A 125 -19.76 -2.94 20.35
C LEU A 125 -18.88 -1.69 20.44
N PRO A 126 -17.87 -1.69 21.33
CA PRO A 126 -16.93 -0.58 21.45
C PRO A 126 -16.04 -0.55 20.21
N VAL A 127 -15.85 0.65 19.67
CA VAL A 127 -14.99 0.87 18.49
C VAL A 127 -13.63 1.37 18.92
N LEU A 128 -12.61 1.00 18.15
CA LEU A 128 -11.28 1.55 18.27
C LEU A 128 -11.31 3.00 17.79
N GLU A 129 -10.98 3.93 18.67
CA GLU A 129 -10.72 5.30 18.26
C GLU A 129 -9.37 5.37 17.55
N GLN A 130 -9.41 5.60 16.25
CA GLN A 130 -8.20 5.87 15.46
C GLN A 130 -8.00 7.38 15.37
N THR A 131 -6.83 7.85 15.82
CA THR A 131 -6.41 9.23 15.64
C THR A 131 -5.91 9.41 14.20
N PRO A 132 -6.44 10.38 13.44
CA PRO A 132 -6.05 10.60 12.06
C PRO A 132 -4.73 11.38 11.98
N ILE A 133 -3.61 10.73 12.32
CA ILE A 133 -2.28 11.34 12.47
C ILE A 133 -1.82 12.08 11.20
N ASN A 134 -2.15 11.53 10.03
CA ASN A 134 -1.80 12.08 8.72
C ASN A 134 -2.98 12.75 7.99
N ALA A 135 -4.10 13.01 8.66
CA ALA A 135 -5.21 13.72 8.04
C ALA A 135 -4.78 15.12 7.57
N ARG A 136 -5.41 15.54 6.48
CA ARG A 136 -5.22 16.86 5.88
C ARG A 136 -6.59 17.48 5.63
N ASN A 137 -6.88 18.53 6.40
CA ASN A 137 -8.05 19.38 6.18
C ASN A 137 -7.84 20.15 4.87
N SER A 138 -8.89 20.27 4.08
CA SER A 138 -8.88 21.14 2.89
C SER A 138 -9.01 22.60 3.28
N GLU A 139 -8.38 23.48 2.52
CA GLU A 139 -8.39 24.94 2.73
C GLU A 139 -9.67 25.60 2.19
N SER A 140 -10.40 24.91 1.30
CA SER A 140 -11.63 25.40 0.71
C SER A 140 -12.65 24.28 0.43
N GLY A 141 -13.92 24.66 0.24
CA GLY A 141 -14.97 23.71 -0.14
C GLY A 141 -14.75 23.07 -1.51
N ALA A 142 -14.19 23.80 -2.48
CA ALA A 142 -13.88 23.25 -3.81
C ALA A 142 -12.74 22.22 -3.75
N GLU A 143 -11.71 22.49 -2.94
CA GLU A 143 -10.64 21.53 -2.70
C GLU A 143 -11.16 20.29 -1.97
N LEU A 144 -12.02 20.47 -0.96
CA LEU A 144 -12.65 19.36 -0.26
C LEU A 144 -13.45 18.47 -1.22
N GLN A 145 -14.26 19.07 -2.09
CA GLN A 145 -15.03 18.31 -3.08
C GLN A 145 -14.13 17.49 -4.00
N ASN A 146 -13.05 18.08 -4.52
CA ASN A 146 -12.09 17.36 -5.37
C ASN A 146 -11.47 16.15 -4.64
N TRP A 147 -11.16 16.31 -3.36
CA TRP A 147 -10.65 15.23 -2.52
C TRP A 147 -11.72 14.17 -2.26
N LEU A 148 -12.97 14.55 -1.97
CA LEU A 148 -14.08 13.62 -1.77
C LEU A 148 -14.38 12.81 -3.03
N ASP A 149 -14.38 13.42 -4.21
CA ASP A 149 -14.53 12.71 -5.50
C ASP A 149 -13.39 11.70 -5.70
N ASN A 150 -12.15 12.13 -5.47
CA ASN A 150 -10.98 11.25 -5.55
C ASN A 150 -11.08 10.06 -4.56
N MET A 151 -11.48 10.31 -3.32
CA MET A 151 -11.60 9.27 -2.29
C MET A 151 -12.77 8.32 -2.54
N ILE A 152 -13.97 8.86 -2.73
CA ILE A 152 -15.22 8.09 -2.70
C ILE A 152 -15.51 7.49 -4.07
N ILE A 153 -15.33 8.24 -5.15
CA ILE A 153 -15.62 7.78 -6.51
C ILE A 153 -14.44 6.97 -7.05
N ASP A 154 -13.25 7.57 -7.07
CA ASP A 154 -12.09 6.93 -7.70
C ASP A 154 -11.53 5.80 -6.83
N HIS A 155 -11.28 6.05 -5.54
CA HIS A 155 -10.63 5.07 -4.65
C HIS A 155 -11.59 4.20 -3.83
N ARG A 156 -12.91 4.46 -3.89
CA ARG A 156 -13.95 3.76 -3.12
C ARG A 156 -13.64 3.71 -1.62
N PHE A 157 -13.32 4.86 -1.03
CA PHE A 157 -13.10 4.99 0.40
C PHE A 157 -14.39 4.81 1.18
N SER A 158 -14.30 4.07 2.29
CA SER A 158 -15.32 4.06 3.33
C SER A 158 -15.33 5.39 4.11
N ALA A 159 -16.40 5.66 4.85
CA ALA A 159 -16.47 6.86 5.71
C ALA A 159 -15.32 6.93 6.73
N SER A 160 -14.89 5.79 7.25
CA SER A 160 -13.73 5.70 8.15
C SER A 160 -12.44 6.16 7.45
N GLU A 161 -12.22 5.73 6.21
CA GLU A 161 -11.03 6.11 5.43
C GLU A 161 -11.07 7.58 5.01
N VAL A 162 -12.25 8.10 4.65
CA VAL A 162 -12.46 9.53 4.39
C VAL A 162 -12.10 10.34 5.63
N ARG A 163 -12.59 9.96 6.82
CA ARG A 163 -12.21 10.57 8.10
C ARG A 163 -10.70 10.52 8.34
N MET A 164 -10.07 9.37 8.09
CA MET A 164 -8.62 9.21 8.29
C MET A 164 -7.78 10.06 7.33
N ALA A 165 -8.28 10.34 6.13
CA ALA A 165 -7.60 11.17 5.14
C ALA A 165 -7.85 12.67 5.33
N THR A 166 -9.07 13.07 5.72
CA THR A 166 -9.51 14.47 5.76
C THR A 166 -9.54 15.09 7.14
N GLY A 167 -9.70 14.29 8.20
CA GLY A 167 -9.96 14.79 9.54
C GLY A 167 -11.42 15.18 9.80
N LEU A 168 -12.33 14.97 8.83
CA LEU A 168 -13.76 15.19 9.02
C LEU A 168 -14.33 14.36 10.17
N GLU A 169 -15.36 14.89 10.82
CA GLU A 169 -16.14 14.09 11.76
C GLU A 169 -16.80 12.92 11.04
N LEU A 170 -16.90 11.79 11.73
CA LEU A 170 -17.38 10.55 11.12
C LEU A 170 -18.77 10.71 10.47
N SER A 171 -19.70 11.37 11.17
CA SER A 171 -21.05 11.58 10.66
C SER A 171 -21.08 12.41 9.38
N GLN A 172 -20.15 13.35 9.23
CA GLN A 172 -20.00 14.13 7.99
C GLN A 172 -19.45 13.23 6.88
N ALA A 173 -18.42 12.44 7.17
CA ALA A 173 -17.88 11.49 6.19
C ALA A 173 -18.92 10.45 5.72
N GLU A 174 -19.77 9.95 6.61
CA GLU A 174 -20.88 9.05 6.27
C GLU A 174 -21.91 9.70 5.34
N GLU A 175 -22.21 10.97 5.56
CA GLU A 175 -23.13 11.73 4.71
C GLU A 175 -22.54 11.95 3.31
N GLU A 176 -21.27 12.33 3.22
CA GLU A 176 -20.60 12.53 1.92
C GLU A 176 -20.50 11.22 1.12
N VAL A 177 -20.15 10.10 1.78
CA VAL A 177 -20.14 8.78 1.13
C VAL A 177 -21.53 8.41 0.60
N ARG A 178 -22.59 8.68 1.38
CA ARG A 178 -23.97 8.38 0.97
C ARG A 178 -24.43 9.21 -0.22
N LYS A 179 -24.02 10.47 -0.30
CA LYS A 179 -24.33 11.36 -1.43
C LYS A 179 -23.62 10.94 -2.72
N LEU A 180 -22.37 10.49 -2.63
CA LEU A 180 -21.49 10.28 -3.78
C LEU A 180 -21.42 8.83 -4.27
N ALA A 181 -21.71 7.83 -3.43
CA ALA A 181 -21.76 6.43 -3.86
C ALA A 181 -23.11 6.15 -4.54
N PRO A 182 -23.22 6.09 -5.89
CA PRO A 182 -22.89 4.86 -6.61
C PRO A 182 -22.56 5.08 -8.11
N GLN A 183 -21.28 5.22 -8.48
CA GLN A 183 -20.85 5.02 -9.87
C GLN A 183 -19.52 4.28 -9.88
N SER A 184 -19.49 3.09 -10.49
CA SER A 184 -18.21 2.50 -10.89
C SER A 184 -17.69 3.34 -12.05
N PRO A 185 -16.48 3.92 -11.95
CA PRO A 185 -15.92 4.58 -13.10
C PRO A 185 -15.69 3.56 -14.21
N ASP A 186 -16.12 3.91 -15.42
CA ASP A 186 -15.89 3.10 -16.61
C ASP A 186 -14.39 2.94 -16.90
N ALA A 187 -14.03 1.93 -17.70
CA ALA A 187 -12.69 1.84 -18.27
C ALA A 187 -12.44 3.07 -19.15
N THR A 188 -11.37 3.83 -18.86
CA THR A 188 -11.04 5.07 -19.58
C THR A 188 -9.64 5.01 -20.17
N GLN A 189 -9.50 5.51 -21.41
CA GLN A 189 -8.22 5.90 -22.00
C GLN A 189 -8.22 7.42 -22.30
N PRO A 190 -7.13 8.15 -22.02
CA PRO A 190 -5.90 7.70 -21.35
C PRO A 190 -6.14 7.24 -19.91
N VAL A 191 -5.17 6.52 -19.33
CA VAL A 191 -5.33 6.04 -17.95
C VAL A 191 -5.56 7.21 -17.01
N ARG A 192 -6.43 6.98 -16.03
CA ARG A 192 -6.70 8.00 -15.02
C ARG A 192 -5.57 8.00 -13.99
N VAL A 193 -5.15 9.21 -13.60
CA VAL A 193 -4.08 9.43 -12.64
C VAL A 193 -4.56 10.43 -11.58
N ARG A 194 -4.36 10.10 -10.30
CA ARG A 194 -4.77 10.94 -9.16
C ARG A 194 -3.69 10.95 -8.08
N PRO A 195 -3.48 12.06 -7.35
CA PRO A 195 -2.78 12.02 -6.07
C PRO A 195 -3.42 10.97 -5.14
N TYR A 196 -2.60 10.15 -4.49
CA TYR A 196 -3.14 9.19 -3.53
C TYR A 196 -3.73 9.95 -2.33
N PRO A 197 -4.95 9.64 -1.86
CA PRO A 197 -5.58 10.45 -0.81
C PRO A 197 -4.92 10.38 0.58
N GLY A 198 -4.14 9.32 0.86
CA GLY A 198 -3.73 8.99 2.23
C GLY A 198 -4.89 8.40 3.03
N GLY A 199 -4.77 8.31 4.36
CA GLY A 199 -5.79 7.74 5.27
C GLY A 199 -5.95 6.21 5.20
N ARG A 200 -5.98 5.65 3.99
CA ARG A 200 -5.82 4.22 3.72
C ARG A 200 -4.33 3.88 3.65
N HIS A 201 -3.92 2.75 4.20
CA HIS A 201 -2.54 2.27 4.06
C HIS A 201 -2.32 1.73 2.63
N PRO A 202 -1.26 2.13 1.90
CA PRO A 202 -1.08 1.70 0.50
C PRO A 202 -0.54 0.26 0.39
N ARG A 203 0.10 -0.28 1.43
CA ARG A 203 0.51 -1.70 1.52
C ARG A 203 -0.55 -2.59 2.17
N ARG A 204 -0.49 -3.88 1.84
CA ARG A 204 -1.16 -4.99 2.54
C ARG A 204 -0.04 -5.93 3.03
N GLY A 205 0.11 -6.08 4.34
CA GLY A 205 1.27 -6.77 4.94
C GLY A 205 2.47 -5.85 5.19
N PHE A 206 3.35 -6.27 6.11
CA PHE A 206 4.58 -5.57 6.53
C PHE A 206 4.34 -4.07 6.81
N LEU A 207 3.32 -3.78 7.61
CA LEU A 207 2.86 -2.42 7.89
C LEU A 207 3.87 -1.65 8.78
N ASP A 208 4.65 -2.36 9.58
CA ASP A 208 5.78 -1.84 10.35
C ASP A 208 6.94 -1.34 9.46
N GLY A 209 7.02 -1.81 8.22
CA GLY A 209 7.96 -1.30 7.21
C GLY A 209 7.52 -0.01 6.53
N ALA A 210 6.33 0.55 6.84
CA ALA A 210 5.86 1.84 6.34
C ALA A 210 4.85 2.50 7.30
N ILE A 211 5.29 2.91 8.48
CA ILE A 211 4.41 3.52 9.48
C ILE A 211 4.05 4.94 9.02
N HIS A 212 2.78 5.34 9.18
CA HIS A 212 2.30 6.69 8.83
C HIS A 212 2.72 7.15 7.41
N PRO A 213 2.33 6.42 6.35
CA PRO A 213 2.70 6.77 4.99
C PRO A 213 2.22 8.17 4.63
N GLN A 214 3.11 8.97 4.06
CA GLN A 214 2.84 10.33 3.61
C GLN A 214 2.28 10.29 2.19
N ARG A 215 1.26 11.10 1.88
CA ARG A 215 0.59 11.03 0.57
C ARG A 215 1.29 11.81 -0.56
N GLU A 216 2.24 12.66 -0.21
CA GLU A 216 2.76 13.73 -1.06
C GLU A 216 3.73 13.30 -2.17
N THR A 217 4.29 12.09 -2.10
CA THR A 217 5.04 11.48 -3.20
C THR A 217 4.30 10.31 -3.82
N LYS A 218 3.03 10.11 -3.44
CA LYS A 218 2.24 8.95 -3.86
C LYS A 218 1.25 9.34 -4.93
N ILE A 219 1.31 8.64 -6.05
CA ILE A 219 0.37 8.80 -7.15
C ILE A 219 -0.37 7.49 -7.39
N SER A 220 -1.68 7.58 -7.58
CA SER A 220 -2.52 6.46 -8.00
C SER A 220 -2.66 6.45 -9.51
N VAL A 221 -2.44 5.30 -10.12
CA VAL A 221 -2.65 5.07 -11.56
C VAL A 221 -3.69 3.97 -11.73
N PHE A 222 -4.77 4.28 -12.43
CA PHE A 222 -5.91 3.39 -12.61
C PHE A 222 -5.75 2.64 -13.94
N PRO A 223 -5.66 1.30 -13.94
CA PRO A 223 -5.57 0.54 -15.18
C PRO A 223 -6.80 0.77 -16.06
N PRO A 224 -6.67 0.62 -17.39
CA PRO A 224 -7.79 0.74 -18.32
C PRO A 224 -8.72 -0.49 -18.32
N TRP A 225 -8.66 -1.32 -17.27
CA TRP A 225 -9.50 -2.50 -17.10
C TRP A 225 -10.73 -2.15 -16.26
N LYS A 226 -11.89 -2.63 -16.69
CA LYS A 226 -13.13 -2.52 -15.89
C LYS A 226 -12.90 -3.15 -14.50
N ASP A 227 -13.22 -2.38 -13.47
CA ASP A 227 -13.02 -2.76 -12.06
C ASP A 227 -11.57 -3.16 -11.70
N GLY A 228 -10.58 -2.70 -12.47
CA GLY A 228 -9.16 -3.04 -12.26
C GLY A 228 -8.52 -2.41 -11.02
N GLY A 229 -9.22 -1.49 -10.34
CA GLY A 229 -8.73 -0.83 -9.14
C GLY A 229 -7.67 0.23 -9.45
N TYR A 230 -6.54 0.22 -8.75
CA TYR A 230 -5.41 1.15 -8.96
C TYR A 230 -4.09 0.62 -8.37
N VAL A 231 -2.97 1.06 -8.93
CA VAL A 231 -1.65 0.96 -8.29
C VAL A 231 -1.31 2.26 -7.60
N VAL A 232 -0.51 2.21 -6.53
CA VAL A 232 0.07 3.41 -5.90
C VAL A 232 1.58 3.39 -6.11
N ILE A 233 2.14 4.44 -6.69
CA ILE A 233 3.57 4.57 -6.94
C ILE A 233 4.13 5.65 -6.02
N ASP A 234 5.19 5.31 -5.30
CA ASP A 234 5.99 6.27 -4.52
C ASP A 234 7.11 6.84 -5.41
N VAL A 235 6.99 8.10 -5.80
CA VAL A 235 7.91 8.79 -6.72
C VAL A 235 8.55 9.97 -5.99
N PRO A 236 9.64 9.77 -5.22
CA PRO A 236 10.20 8.50 -4.74
C PRO A 236 9.64 8.02 -3.38
N GLU A 237 9.97 6.77 -3.00
CA GLU A 237 9.79 6.25 -1.63
C GLU A 237 10.92 6.72 -0.72
N ALA A 238 12.17 6.56 -1.16
CA ALA A 238 13.36 6.90 -0.39
C ALA A 238 14.47 7.46 -1.27
N VAL A 239 15.29 8.36 -0.71
CA VAL A 239 16.51 8.87 -1.34
C VAL A 239 17.65 8.76 -0.36
N PHE A 240 18.76 8.15 -0.78
CA PHE A 240 19.99 8.01 -0.01
C PHE A 240 21.09 8.85 -0.66
N SER A 241 22.04 9.32 0.14
CA SER A 241 23.31 9.88 -0.33
C SER A 241 24.44 9.46 0.61
N ASN A 242 25.66 9.97 0.36
CA ASN A 242 26.78 9.90 1.30
C ASN A 242 26.50 10.56 2.66
N LEU A 243 25.40 11.32 2.81
CA LEU A 243 24.95 11.87 4.08
C LEU A 243 24.11 10.88 4.91
N GLY A 244 23.61 9.80 4.29
CA GLY A 244 22.69 8.84 4.91
C GLY A 244 21.35 8.75 4.18
N LEU A 245 20.28 8.42 4.91
CA LEU A 245 18.91 8.44 4.41
C LEU A 245 18.41 9.90 4.37
N THR A 246 18.41 10.46 3.17
CA THR A 246 18.14 11.89 2.91
C THR A 246 16.64 12.19 2.85
N TYR A 247 15.82 11.24 2.39
CA TYR A 247 14.37 11.37 2.38
C TYR A 247 13.70 9.99 2.49
N LEU A 248 12.55 9.95 3.14
CA LEU A 248 11.69 8.77 3.25
C LEU A 248 10.22 9.18 3.32
N ALA A 249 9.37 8.54 2.52
CA ALA A 249 7.94 8.85 2.36
C ALA A 249 7.02 8.24 3.44
N HIS A 250 7.60 7.76 4.53
CA HIS A 250 6.93 7.16 5.69
C HIS A 250 7.90 7.12 6.89
N THR A 251 7.42 6.68 8.04
CA THR A 251 8.20 6.53 9.26
C THR A 251 8.53 5.06 9.47
N HIS A 252 9.79 4.70 9.66
CA HIS A 252 10.22 3.41 10.24
C HIS A 252 11.74 3.41 10.50
N ILE A 253 12.50 4.12 9.65
CA ILE A 253 13.94 4.37 9.80
C ILE A 253 14.14 5.89 9.88
N PRO A 254 14.92 6.41 10.84
CA PRO A 254 15.21 7.84 10.93
C PRO A 254 15.99 8.31 9.70
N THR A 255 15.53 9.41 9.10
CA THR A 255 16.28 10.20 8.14
C THR A 255 17.29 11.09 8.86
N ILE A 256 18.22 11.69 8.11
CA ILE A 256 19.15 12.68 8.66
C ILE A 256 18.42 13.88 9.30
N TRP A 257 17.20 14.18 8.86
CA TRP A 257 16.37 15.26 9.39
C TRP A 257 15.72 14.90 10.72
N ASP A 258 15.32 13.64 10.89
CA ASP A 258 14.78 13.13 12.14
C ASP A 258 15.85 13.17 13.23
N GLU A 259 17.09 12.77 12.90
CA GLU A 259 18.24 12.83 13.80
C GLU A 259 18.56 14.28 14.21
N LEU A 260 18.44 15.21 13.27
CA LEU A 260 18.60 16.65 13.51
C LEU A 260 17.38 17.33 14.13
N LYS A 261 16.27 16.59 14.35
CA LYS A 261 14.98 17.10 14.84
C LYS A 261 14.44 18.27 14.01
N GLN A 262 14.62 18.20 12.69
CA GLN A 262 14.15 19.18 11.72
C GLN A 262 12.95 18.59 10.96
N PRO A 263 11.71 18.88 11.38
CA PRO A 263 10.54 18.34 10.70
C PRO A 263 10.44 18.88 9.29
N LEU A 264 10.20 18.00 8.32
CA LEU A 264 9.94 18.38 6.94
C LEU A 264 8.50 18.87 6.77
N GLN A 265 8.31 19.92 5.97
CA GLN A 265 6.97 20.42 5.64
C GLN A 265 6.20 19.41 4.80
N ARG A 266 4.89 19.34 5.04
CA ARG A 266 3.93 18.58 4.22
C ARG A 266 3.75 19.28 2.87
N LEU A 267 3.58 18.51 1.81
CA LEU A 267 3.41 18.98 0.43
C LEU A 267 2.18 18.36 -0.23
N GLU A 268 1.67 18.96 -1.30
CA GLU A 268 0.67 18.34 -2.17
C GLU A 268 1.19 18.33 -3.61
N TRP A 269 0.68 17.38 -4.41
CA TRP A 269 0.92 17.39 -5.85
C TRP A 269 0.27 18.62 -6.49
N GLY A 270 1.06 19.39 -7.23
CA GLY A 270 0.58 20.42 -8.14
C GLY A 270 0.05 19.80 -9.43
N VAL A 271 -1.02 20.39 -9.97
CA VAL A 271 -1.58 19.99 -11.27
C VAL A 271 -0.78 20.65 -12.39
N THR A 272 -0.41 19.89 -13.42
CA THR A 272 0.20 20.40 -14.65
C THR A 272 -0.74 20.15 -15.84
N ALA A 273 -0.40 20.67 -17.02
CA ALA A 273 -1.18 20.43 -18.24
C ALA A 273 -1.22 18.93 -18.61
N GLU A 274 -0.17 18.18 -18.29
CA GLU A 274 0.04 16.80 -18.72
C GLU A 274 -0.06 15.77 -17.59
N GLY A 275 -0.15 16.22 -16.33
CA GLY A 275 -0.25 15.35 -15.16
C GLY A 275 -0.03 16.08 -13.84
N TYR A 276 0.98 15.68 -13.08
CA TYR A 276 1.25 16.19 -11.74
C TYR A 276 2.74 16.42 -11.50
N SER A 277 3.07 17.38 -10.65
CA SER A 277 4.43 17.58 -10.17
C SER A 277 4.46 17.96 -8.69
N VAL A 278 5.55 17.63 -8.01
CA VAL A 278 5.79 18.03 -6.62
C VAL A 278 7.28 18.34 -6.45
N ARG A 279 7.58 19.31 -5.59
CA ARG A 279 8.94 19.75 -5.30
C ARG A 279 9.15 19.81 -3.80
N ARG A 280 10.15 19.08 -3.31
CA ARG A 280 10.57 19.05 -1.92
C ARG A 280 11.91 19.75 -1.77
N GLN A 281 11.90 20.86 -1.05
CA GLN A 281 13.11 21.49 -0.55
C GLN A 281 13.49 20.89 0.81
N LEU A 282 14.73 20.46 0.94
CA LEU A 282 15.29 19.94 2.18
C LEU A 282 16.10 21.03 2.92
N PRO A 283 16.24 20.94 4.26
CA PRO A 283 16.86 22.00 5.07
C PRO A 283 18.30 22.38 4.68
N ASN A 284 19.07 21.49 4.06
CA ASN A 284 20.43 21.77 3.59
C ASN A 284 20.50 22.32 2.14
N GLY A 285 19.36 22.59 1.50
CA GLY A 285 19.28 23.09 0.14
C GLY A 285 19.21 22.02 -0.95
N ILE A 286 19.20 20.73 -0.61
CA ILE A 286 18.88 19.68 -1.59
C ILE A 286 17.42 19.84 -2.01
N GLU A 287 17.17 19.85 -3.33
CA GLU A 287 15.82 19.82 -3.89
C GLU A 287 15.56 18.46 -4.54
N ILE A 288 14.40 17.87 -4.27
CA ILE A 288 13.90 16.69 -4.98
C ILE A 288 12.62 17.11 -5.70
N SER A 289 12.63 17.03 -7.03
CA SER A 289 11.47 17.30 -7.87
C SER A 289 10.97 15.99 -8.49
N SER A 290 9.67 15.82 -8.57
CA SER A 290 9.04 14.64 -9.17
C SER A 290 7.94 15.07 -10.11
N GLN A 291 7.89 14.45 -11.29
CA GLN A 291 6.91 14.72 -12.33
C GLN A 291 6.30 13.41 -12.80
N VAL A 292 4.98 13.42 -13.01
CA VAL A 292 4.21 12.30 -13.56
C VAL A 292 3.39 12.83 -14.72
N THR A 293 3.60 12.25 -15.90
CA THR A 293 2.90 12.60 -17.14
C THR A 293 2.00 11.45 -17.59
N ARG A 294 0.76 11.75 -17.97
CA ARG A 294 -0.23 10.75 -18.36
C ARG A 294 0.07 10.15 -19.73
N ARG A 295 -0.17 8.84 -19.89
CA ARG A 295 -0.14 8.13 -21.17
C ARG A 295 -1.47 7.39 -21.41
N ASN A 296 -1.65 6.85 -22.61
CA ASN A 296 -2.84 6.07 -22.94
C ASN A 296 -2.95 4.78 -22.14
N ASP A 297 -1.81 4.17 -21.83
CA ASP A 297 -1.68 2.86 -21.22
C ASP A 297 -0.82 2.89 -19.95
N GLY A 298 -0.61 4.06 -19.34
CA GLY A 298 0.32 4.20 -18.23
C GLY A 298 0.70 5.63 -17.86
N VAL A 299 1.87 5.77 -17.25
CA VAL A 299 2.46 7.07 -16.92
C VAL A 299 3.95 7.08 -17.22
N ASP A 300 4.46 8.23 -17.66
CA ASP A 300 5.88 8.54 -17.60
C ASP A 300 6.18 9.26 -16.28
N MET A 301 7.35 9.02 -15.73
CA MET A 301 7.77 9.55 -14.45
C MET A 301 9.21 10.05 -14.53
N GLN A 302 9.48 11.12 -13.81
CA GLN A 302 10.83 11.68 -13.69
C GLN A 302 11.07 12.09 -12.24
N ILE A 303 12.28 11.85 -11.76
CA ILE A 303 12.77 12.39 -10.50
C ILE A 303 14.05 13.15 -10.81
N GLU A 304 14.12 14.40 -10.37
CA GLU A 304 15.30 15.25 -10.44
C GLU A 304 15.78 15.58 -9.03
N LEU A 305 17.09 15.53 -8.82
CA LEU A 305 17.75 15.96 -7.59
C LEU A 305 18.69 17.13 -7.91
N THR A 306 18.48 18.26 -7.26
CA THR A 306 19.40 19.42 -7.31
C THR A 306 20.21 19.50 -6.03
N ASN A 307 21.54 19.51 -6.15
CA ASN A 307 22.45 19.63 -5.02
C ASN A 307 22.66 21.11 -4.63
N GLY A 308 21.87 21.62 -3.68
CA GLY A 308 22.10 22.95 -3.10
C GLY A 308 23.13 22.99 -1.96
N THR A 309 23.83 21.88 -1.68
CA THR A 309 24.90 21.85 -0.67
C THR A 309 26.22 22.39 -1.24
N LYS A 310 27.27 22.45 -0.41
CA LYS A 310 28.61 22.93 -0.82
C LYS A 310 29.53 21.81 -1.30
N ASP A 311 29.19 20.56 -1.02
CA ASP A 311 30.04 19.39 -1.27
C ASP A 311 29.41 18.48 -2.34
N LEU A 312 30.23 17.59 -2.90
CA LEU A 312 29.76 16.56 -3.82
C LEU A 312 28.78 15.62 -3.09
N LEU A 313 27.62 15.39 -3.71
CA LEU A 313 26.72 14.31 -3.30
C LEU A 313 27.03 13.06 -4.11
N SER A 314 27.26 11.95 -3.41
CA SER A 314 27.58 10.66 -4.03
C SER A 314 26.74 9.53 -3.43
N GLY A 315 26.76 8.37 -4.08
CA GLY A 315 25.99 7.20 -3.62
C GLY A 315 24.48 7.43 -3.64
N LEU A 316 24.01 8.19 -4.64
CA LEU A 316 22.64 8.71 -4.75
C LEU A 316 21.64 7.65 -5.21
N ARG A 317 21.28 6.76 -4.30
CA ARG A 317 20.33 5.67 -4.55
C ARG A 317 18.91 6.12 -4.28
N VAL A 318 17.97 5.69 -5.12
CA VAL A 318 16.55 6.01 -5.00
C VAL A 318 15.77 4.72 -4.91
N GLN A 319 14.74 4.71 -4.07
CA GLN A 319 13.74 3.64 -4.06
C GLN A 319 12.44 4.14 -4.66
N VAL A 320 11.89 3.37 -5.59
CA VAL A 320 10.56 3.61 -6.17
C VAL A 320 9.73 2.34 -5.99
N CYS A 321 8.72 2.44 -5.13
CA CYS A 321 7.84 1.33 -4.81
C CYS A 321 6.51 1.47 -5.57
N THR A 322 6.20 0.49 -6.41
CA THR A 322 4.89 0.34 -7.05
C THR A 322 4.07 -0.65 -6.23
N MET A 323 3.15 -0.15 -5.41
CA MET A 323 2.27 -0.93 -4.54
C MET A 323 1.00 -1.36 -5.30
N LEU A 324 0.74 -2.65 -5.29
CA LEU A 324 -0.31 -3.33 -6.07
C LEU A 324 -1.54 -3.69 -5.23
N LYS A 325 -1.58 -3.33 -3.93
CA LYS A 325 -2.72 -3.60 -3.03
C LYS A 325 -4.07 -3.24 -3.64
N GLY A 326 -4.13 -2.09 -4.31
CA GLY A 326 -5.36 -1.55 -4.88
C GLY A 326 -5.72 -2.15 -6.24
N ALA A 327 -4.83 -2.92 -6.88
CA ALA A 327 -5.00 -3.42 -8.23
C ALA A 327 -5.62 -4.83 -8.18
N ALA A 328 -6.81 -4.97 -8.76
CA ALA A 328 -7.54 -6.23 -8.77
C ALA A 328 -6.76 -7.29 -9.55
N GLY A 329 -6.55 -8.46 -8.94
CA GLY A 329 -5.76 -9.56 -9.52
C GLY A 329 -4.24 -9.44 -9.30
N PHE A 330 -3.75 -8.37 -8.66
CA PHE A 330 -2.32 -8.14 -8.39
C PHE A 330 -2.01 -7.97 -6.90
N ASN A 331 -3.02 -8.08 -6.04
CA ASN A 331 -2.99 -7.70 -4.63
C ASN A 331 -2.81 -8.89 -3.66
N LEU A 332 -2.38 -10.04 -4.17
CA LEU A 332 -2.10 -11.24 -3.38
C LEU A 332 -0.80 -11.07 -2.59
N GLN A 333 -0.78 -11.49 -1.31
CA GLN A 333 0.44 -11.50 -0.48
C GLN A 333 1.28 -12.77 -0.74
N GLN A 334 1.44 -13.11 -2.02
CA GLN A 334 2.14 -14.28 -2.50
C GLN A 334 2.86 -13.97 -3.83
N PRO A 335 3.87 -14.77 -4.23
CA PRO A 335 4.58 -14.50 -5.47
C PRO A 335 3.64 -14.57 -6.68
N LEU A 336 3.65 -13.53 -7.51
CA LEU A 336 3.01 -13.56 -8.82
C LEU A 336 4.04 -13.94 -9.88
N GLU A 337 3.59 -14.49 -11.00
CA GLU A 337 4.44 -14.67 -12.18
C GLU A 337 5.05 -13.32 -12.56
N SER A 338 6.37 -13.26 -12.64
CA SER A 338 7.11 -12.03 -12.95
C SER A 338 8.21 -12.28 -13.95
N ILE A 339 8.41 -11.33 -14.87
CA ILE A 339 9.53 -11.28 -15.79
C ILE A 339 10.41 -10.11 -15.38
N VAL A 340 11.69 -10.38 -15.15
CA VAL A 340 12.70 -9.37 -14.86
C VAL A 340 13.75 -9.41 -15.95
N GLU A 341 13.94 -8.28 -16.63
CA GLU A 341 14.91 -8.15 -17.73
C GLU A 341 15.54 -6.76 -17.68
N GLY A 342 16.81 -6.69 -17.27
CA GLY A 342 17.50 -5.41 -17.06
C GLY A 342 16.72 -4.51 -16.07
N PRO A 343 16.33 -3.28 -16.47
CA PRO A 343 15.60 -2.36 -15.61
C PRO A 343 14.09 -2.68 -15.51
N TYR A 344 13.58 -3.59 -16.35
CA TYR A 344 12.17 -3.92 -16.43
C TYR A 344 11.77 -4.97 -15.41
N VAL A 345 10.64 -4.72 -14.73
CA VAL A 345 9.86 -5.75 -14.04
C VAL A 345 8.43 -5.72 -14.55
N ALA A 346 7.98 -6.87 -15.05
CA ALA A 346 6.59 -7.12 -15.40
C ALA A 346 6.02 -8.15 -14.43
N VAL A 347 4.86 -7.88 -13.85
CA VAL A 347 4.10 -8.85 -13.05
C VAL A 347 2.78 -9.18 -13.75
N ARG A 348 2.39 -10.44 -13.69
CA ARG A 348 1.15 -10.96 -14.27
C ARG A 348 0.04 -10.99 -13.24
N GLY A 349 -1.14 -10.56 -13.64
CA GLY A 349 -2.34 -10.61 -12.81
C GLY A 349 -3.00 -11.98 -12.86
N VAL A 350 -3.76 -12.30 -11.82
CA VAL A 350 -4.61 -13.49 -11.73
C VAL A 350 -6.09 -13.13 -11.62
N ASP A 351 -6.97 -14.09 -11.90
CA ASP A 351 -8.41 -13.95 -11.69
C ASP A 351 -8.83 -14.31 -10.25
N GLU A 352 -10.15 -14.35 -10.00
CA GLU A 352 -10.72 -14.68 -8.69
C GLU A 352 -10.44 -16.12 -8.21
N ASN A 353 -10.06 -17.01 -9.14
CA ASN A 353 -9.67 -18.39 -8.87
C ASN A 353 -8.14 -18.55 -8.86
N GLU A 354 -7.40 -17.44 -8.79
CA GLU A 354 -5.94 -17.37 -8.81
C GLU A 354 -5.30 -17.94 -10.09
N GLN A 355 -6.04 -17.97 -11.21
CA GLN A 355 -5.50 -18.40 -12.50
C GLN A 355 -4.87 -17.20 -13.25
N SER A 356 -3.72 -17.43 -13.87
CA SER A 356 -3.03 -16.40 -14.66
C SER A 356 -3.93 -15.81 -15.76
N THR A 357 -3.98 -14.49 -15.81
CA THR A 357 -4.65 -13.73 -16.87
C THR A 357 -3.65 -13.28 -17.94
N ASN A 358 -4.09 -12.62 -19.00
CA ASN A 358 -3.21 -11.94 -19.96
C ASN A 358 -2.88 -10.50 -19.55
N ARG A 359 -3.20 -10.07 -18.32
CA ARG A 359 -2.96 -8.71 -17.84
C ARG A 359 -1.61 -8.59 -17.14
N TRP A 360 -0.89 -7.53 -17.45
CA TRP A 360 0.43 -7.26 -16.90
C TRP A 360 0.55 -5.81 -16.43
N ILE A 361 1.34 -5.62 -15.37
CA ILE A 361 1.81 -4.32 -14.93
C ILE A 361 3.32 -4.33 -15.10
N VAL A 362 3.83 -3.40 -15.90
CA VAL A 362 5.26 -3.24 -16.19
C VAL A 362 5.73 -1.94 -15.56
N THR A 363 6.88 -1.94 -14.92
CA THR A 363 7.56 -0.70 -14.53
C THR A 363 9.05 -0.80 -14.78
N HIS A 364 9.64 0.33 -15.15
CA HIS A 364 11.07 0.46 -15.41
C HIS A 364 11.54 1.85 -14.97
N TRP A 365 12.81 1.92 -14.56
CA TRP A 365 13.53 3.16 -14.33
C TRP A 365 14.94 3.08 -14.91
N THR A 366 15.45 4.19 -15.42
CA THR A 366 16.80 4.33 -15.96
C THR A 366 17.44 5.65 -15.50
N PRO A 367 18.74 5.65 -15.11
CA PRO A 367 19.58 4.48 -14.86
C PRO A 367 19.06 3.62 -13.68
N ASN A 368 19.16 2.29 -13.81
CA ASN A 368 18.68 1.35 -12.80
C ASN A 368 19.78 0.89 -11.85
N GLN A 369 19.46 0.77 -10.57
CA GLN A 369 20.32 0.11 -9.59
C GLN A 369 19.98 -1.37 -9.45
N ARG A 370 18.70 -1.66 -9.26
CA ARG A 370 18.20 -3.01 -9.00
C ARG A 370 16.70 -3.12 -9.25
N VAL A 371 16.27 -4.35 -9.43
CA VAL A 371 14.87 -4.74 -9.56
C VAL A 371 14.57 -5.84 -8.55
N TRP A 372 13.43 -5.75 -7.87
CA TRP A 372 12.99 -6.79 -6.94
C TRP A 372 11.48 -6.74 -6.71
N THR A 373 10.92 -7.86 -6.26
CA THR A 373 9.53 -7.98 -5.83
C THR A 373 9.49 -8.37 -4.36
N ASN A 374 8.44 -7.99 -3.65
CA ASN A 374 8.28 -8.33 -2.23
C ASN A 374 6.96 -9.06 -1.97
N PRO A 375 6.77 -10.31 -2.38
CA PRO A 375 5.49 -11.00 -2.27
C PRO A 375 4.66 -10.81 -0.97
N PRO A 376 5.25 -10.79 0.25
CA PRO A 376 4.52 -10.48 1.49
C PRO A 376 3.79 -9.12 1.48
N VAL A 377 4.27 -8.19 0.66
CA VAL A 377 3.75 -6.85 0.37
C VAL A 377 3.58 -6.75 -1.14
N PRO A 378 2.38 -6.92 -1.72
CA PRO A 378 2.21 -6.94 -3.17
C PRO A 378 2.71 -5.64 -3.79
N CYS A 379 3.99 -5.59 -4.16
CA CYS A 379 4.71 -4.44 -4.66
C CYS A 379 5.93 -4.88 -5.44
N VAL A 380 6.29 -4.04 -6.40
CA VAL A 380 7.46 -4.21 -7.26
C VAL A 380 8.31 -2.96 -7.21
N HIS A 381 9.62 -3.18 -7.34
CA HIS A 381 10.61 -2.14 -7.34
C HIS A 381 11.45 -2.22 -8.60
N SER A 382 11.62 -1.08 -9.25
CA SER A 382 12.71 -0.80 -10.17
C SER A 382 13.38 0.45 -9.60
N ASP A 383 14.39 0.25 -8.77
CA ASP A 383 15.03 1.28 -7.95
C ASP A 383 16.09 2.00 -8.81
N PRO A 384 15.97 3.30 -9.12
CA PRO A 384 16.98 4.01 -9.89
C PRO A 384 18.21 4.41 -9.08
N ILE A 385 19.27 4.80 -9.78
CA ILE A 385 20.45 5.43 -9.20
C ILE A 385 20.80 6.70 -9.98
N PHE A 386 20.97 7.82 -9.27
CA PHE A 386 21.51 9.02 -9.87
C PHE A 386 23.04 8.90 -10.00
N PRO A 387 23.65 9.54 -11.01
CA PRO A 387 25.07 9.83 -10.96
C PRO A 387 25.40 10.77 -9.79
N ASP A 388 26.67 10.83 -9.39
CA ASP A 388 27.14 11.80 -8.40
C ASP A 388 26.82 13.23 -8.85
N CYS A 389 26.43 14.09 -7.91
CA CYS A 389 25.90 15.42 -8.19
C CYS A 389 26.76 16.51 -7.54
N ALA A 390 27.44 17.30 -8.37
CA ALA A 390 28.26 18.42 -7.90
C ALA A 390 27.42 19.57 -7.34
N PRO A 391 27.99 20.43 -6.46
CA PRO A 391 27.31 21.61 -5.94
C PRO A 391 26.68 22.49 -7.04
N GLY A 392 25.43 22.88 -6.84
CA GLY A 392 24.63 23.70 -7.77
C GLY A 392 24.22 23.00 -9.07
N LYS A 393 24.41 21.68 -9.19
CA LYS A 393 23.99 20.89 -10.35
C LYS A 393 22.73 20.08 -10.04
N SER A 394 22.10 19.60 -11.12
CA SER A 394 20.93 18.73 -11.09
C SER A 394 21.23 17.43 -11.83
N VAL A 395 20.66 16.33 -11.34
CA VAL A 395 20.75 15.00 -11.93
C VAL A 395 19.36 14.38 -11.98
N THR A 396 19.10 13.59 -13.00
CA THR A 396 17.74 13.14 -13.33
C THR A 396 17.72 11.64 -13.60
N VAL A 397 16.65 10.98 -13.17
CA VAL A 397 16.28 9.62 -13.57
C VAL A 397 14.85 9.62 -14.10
N SER A 398 14.59 8.75 -15.06
CA SER A 398 13.30 8.65 -15.73
C SER A 398 12.80 7.21 -15.66
N GLY A 399 11.50 7.03 -15.68
CA GLY A 399 10.87 5.72 -15.68
C GLY A 399 9.44 5.78 -16.17
N ASP A 400 8.82 4.63 -16.26
CA ASP A 400 7.41 4.53 -16.61
C ASP A 400 6.72 3.36 -15.89
N LEU A 401 5.40 3.42 -15.88
CA LEU A 401 4.54 2.31 -15.52
C LEU A 401 3.52 2.10 -16.63
N ARG A 402 3.40 0.87 -17.14
CA ARG A 402 2.49 0.47 -18.22
C ARG A 402 1.56 -0.63 -17.78
N PHE A 403 0.32 -0.53 -18.22
CA PHE A 403 -0.64 -1.63 -18.20
C PHE A 403 -0.69 -2.27 -19.57
N TYR A 404 -0.67 -3.59 -19.59
CA TYR A 404 -0.65 -4.36 -20.83
C TYR A 404 -1.64 -5.52 -20.75
N GLU A 405 -2.28 -5.83 -21.86
CA GLU A 405 -3.16 -6.99 -21.98
C GLU A 405 -2.81 -7.75 -23.26
N GLY A 406 -2.19 -8.93 -23.10
CA GLY A 406 -1.68 -9.75 -24.20
C GLY A 406 -0.68 -10.81 -23.75
N ASP A 407 -0.26 -11.64 -24.70
CA ASP A 407 0.63 -12.78 -24.44
C ASP A 407 2.13 -12.40 -24.48
N ASN A 408 2.48 -11.30 -25.16
CA ASN A 408 3.87 -10.92 -25.39
C ASN A 408 4.24 -9.59 -24.72
N VAL A 409 4.19 -9.55 -23.39
CA VAL A 409 4.53 -8.33 -22.62
C VAL A 409 5.95 -7.78 -22.89
N ARG A 410 6.86 -8.63 -23.37
CA ARG A 410 8.23 -8.23 -23.73
C ARG A 410 8.30 -7.23 -24.88
N GLU A 411 7.24 -7.06 -25.66
CA GLU A 411 7.20 -6.00 -26.68
C GLU A 411 7.24 -4.58 -26.09
N LEU A 412 6.92 -4.44 -24.79
CA LEU A 412 7.09 -3.19 -24.05
C LEU A 412 8.52 -2.98 -23.55
N PHE A 413 9.37 -4.00 -23.60
CA PHE A 413 10.76 -3.86 -23.17
C PHE A 413 11.51 -3.28 -24.35
N THR A 414 11.66 -1.95 -24.35
CA THR A 414 12.45 -1.31 -25.39
C THR A 414 13.90 -1.70 -25.15
N SER A 415 14.54 -2.24 -26.19
CA SER A 415 15.99 -2.35 -26.25
C SER A 415 16.56 -0.93 -26.33
N GLU A 416 16.73 -0.27 -25.18
CA GLU A 416 17.63 0.85 -25.14
C GLU A 416 19.04 0.31 -25.41
N SER A 417 19.45 0.52 -26.66
CA SER A 417 20.80 0.49 -27.20
C SER A 417 21.85 0.83 -26.15
N GLN A 418 22.88 -0.02 -26.07
CA GLN A 418 24.23 0.12 -25.50
C GLN A 418 24.63 1.49 -24.92
#